data_AF-A0A963YR02-F1
#
_entry.id   AF-A0A963YR02-F1
#
_cell.length_a   1.000
_cell.length_b   1.000
_cell.length_c   1.000
_cell.angle_alpha   90.00
_cell.angle_beta   90.00
_cell.angle_gamma   90.00
#
_symmetry.space_group_name_H-M   'P 1'
#
loop_
_entity.id
_entity.type
_entity.pdbx_description
1 polymer ?
#
loop_
_entity_poly.entity_id
_entity_poly.type
_entity_poly.pdbx_seq_one_letter_code
_entity_poly.pdbx_strand_id
1 'polypeptide(L)'
;MGRDLAKPVTAATAGAFAYSPEKIANAVYDGRLGNLPGSDDGWTFRGRGGSQITGRANYQKLSTTIGLDLIADPDLVNSPAHFLECAVADFVQCGCLPFAAADDSPHVTLRLNGGLIGLAQRRAWLVRWKAALRPPSIA
;
A
#
# COMPACT_ATOMS: atom_id res chain seq x y z
N MET A 1 -0.37 13.32 3.15
CA MET A 1 -1.57 12.50 3.44
C MET A 1 -1.15 11.47 4.47
N GLY A 2 -1.71 11.55 5.68
CA GLY A 2 -1.53 10.49 6.67
C GLY A 2 -2.32 9.26 6.23
N ARG A 3 -1.68 8.10 6.13
CA ARG A 3 -2.42 6.85 6.00
C ARG A 3 -2.91 6.50 7.41
N ASP A 4 -4.21 6.71 7.64
CA ASP A 4 -4.86 6.45 8.92
C ASP A 4 -4.74 4.97 9.32
N LEU A 5 -4.65 4.68 10.61
CA LEU A 5 -4.45 3.33 11.15
C LEU A 5 -5.77 2.53 11.19
N ALA A 6 -5.71 1.26 10.80
CA ALA A 6 -6.81 0.30 10.83
C ALA A 6 -7.65 0.37 12.13
N LYS A 7 -9.00 0.34 12.02
CA LYS A 7 -9.85 0.09 13.18
C LYS A 7 -9.56 -1.34 13.67
N PRO A 8 -9.21 -1.55 14.94
CA PRO A 8 -8.91 -2.88 15.43
C PRO A 8 -10.18 -3.73 15.48
N VAL A 9 -10.10 -4.98 15.02
CA VAL A 9 -11.10 -6.01 15.35
C VAL A 9 -10.92 -6.36 16.83
N THR A 10 -12.01 -6.32 17.59
CA THR A 10 -12.00 -6.58 19.03
C THR A 10 -12.35 -8.03 19.34
N ALA A 11 -11.99 -8.53 20.52
CA ALA A 11 -12.39 -9.87 20.96
C ALA A 11 -13.91 -10.10 20.90
N ALA A 12 -14.70 -9.05 21.15
CA ALA A 12 -16.16 -9.08 21.07
C ALA A 12 -16.70 -9.28 19.64
N THR A 13 -15.94 -8.89 18.61
CA THR A 13 -16.32 -9.03 17.20
C THR A 13 -15.60 -10.16 16.47
N ALA A 14 -14.53 -10.70 17.07
CA ALA A 14 -13.69 -11.75 16.49
C ALA A 14 -14.46 -13.02 16.11
N GLY A 15 -15.42 -13.45 16.94
CA GLY A 15 -16.25 -14.63 16.65
C GLY A 15 -17.17 -14.45 15.44
N ALA A 16 -17.74 -13.24 15.26
CA ALA A 16 -18.64 -12.93 14.14
C ALA A 16 -17.93 -12.80 12.78
N PHE A 17 -16.62 -12.58 12.80
CA PHE A 17 -15.78 -12.41 11.61
C PHE A 17 -14.84 -13.58 11.33
N ALA A 18 -14.88 -14.63 12.16
CA ALA A 18 -14.04 -15.80 12.00
C ALA A 18 -14.17 -16.39 10.58
N TYR A 19 -13.03 -16.70 9.96
CA TYR A 19 -12.92 -17.28 8.61
C TYR A 19 -13.58 -16.47 7.49
N SER A 20 -13.87 -15.19 7.70
CA SER A 20 -14.54 -14.32 6.73
C SER A 20 -13.66 -13.11 6.39
N PRO A 21 -12.64 -13.25 5.52
CA PRO A 21 -11.70 -12.18 5.22
C PRO A 21 -12.38 -10.93 4.64
N GLU A 22 -13.48 -11.10 3.90
CA GLU A 22 -14.29 -10.00 3.37
C GLU A 22 -14.94 -9.18 4.50
N LYS A 23 -15.59 -9.85 5.45
CA LYS A 23 -16.19 -9.20 6.63
C LYS A 23 -15.15 -8.48 7.47
N ILE A 24 -13.97 -9.08 7.65
CA ILE A 24 -12.85 -8.45 8.36
C ILE A 24 -12.42 -7.18 7.63
N ALA A 25 -12.19 -7.25 6.32
CA ALA A 25 -11.74 -6.11 5.54
C ALA A 25 -12.77 -4.97 5.54
N ASN A 26 -14.05 -5.30 5.33
CA ASN A 26 -15.15 -4.35 5.40
C ASN A 26 -15.21 -3.69 6.79
N ALA A 27 -15.17 -4.47 7.88
CA ALA A 27 -15.21 -3.91 9.24
C ALA A 27 -14.01 -3.00 9.57
N VAL A 28 -12.79 -3.40 9.16
CA VAL A 28 -11.54 -2.67 9.45
C VAL A 28 -11.43 -1.35 8.68
N TYR A 29 -11.93 -1.33 7.45
CA TYR A 29 -11.78 -0.18 6.54
C TYR A 29 -13.10 0.59 6.28
N ASP A 30 -14.18 0.26 6.97
CA ASP A 30 -15.47 0.94 6.86
C ASP A 30 -15.36 2.45 7.16
N GLY A 31 -15.79 3.27 6.19
CA GLY A 31 -15.77 4.73 6.25
C GLY A 31 -14.37 5.36 6.25
N ARG A 32 -13.31 4.61 5.89
CA ARG A 32 -11.92 5.05 5.96
C ARG A 32 -11.26 5.09 4.59
N LEU A 33 -10.26 5.95 4.42
CA LEU A 33 -9.47 6.03 3.17
C LEU A 33 -10.35 6.24 1.91
N GLY A 34 -11.47 6.96 2.07
CA GLY A 34 -12.47 7.21 1.04
C GLY A 34 -13.46 6.08 0.78
N ASN A 35 -13.40 4.98 1.53
CA ASN A 35 -14.39 3.92 1.45
C ASN A 35 -15.76 4.42 1.91
N LEU A 36 -16.80 4.02 1.19
CA LEU A 36 -18.19 4.35 1.50
C LEU A 36 -18.64 3.61 2.77
N PRO A 37 -19.21 4.29 3.78
CA PRO A 37 -19.72 3.64 4.98
C PRO A 37 -20.81 2.60 4.68
N GLY A 38 -20.73 1.43 5.33
CA GLY A 38 -21.69 0.33 5.18
C GLY A 38 -21.60 -0.43 3.86
N SER A 39 -20.55 -0.22 3.08
CA SER A 39 -20.33 -0.88 1.78
C SER A 39 -19.29 -2.01 1.84
N ASP A 40 -19.10 -2.69 0.70
CA ASP A 40 -18.04 -3.67 0.51
C ASP A 40 -16.70 -3.06 0.06
N ASP A 41 -16.54 -1.74 0.19
CA ASP A 41 -15.32 -1.04 -0.23
C ASP A 41 -14.08 -1.51 0.55
N GLY A 42 -14.23 -1.94 1.80
CA GLY A 42 -13.11 -2.44 2.58
C GLY A 42 -12.49 -3.69 1.97
N TRP A 43 -13.31 -4.59 1.46
CA TRP A 43 -12.88 -5.77 0.71
C TRP A 43 -12.48 -5.42 -0.72
N THR A 44 -13.29 -4.62 -1.42
CA THR A 44 -13.09 -4.26 -2.83
C THR A 44 -11.77 -3.53 -3.02
N PHE A 45 -11.44 -2.57 -2.14
CA PHE A 45 -10.22 -1.77 -2.16
C PHE A 45 -9.22 -2.17 -1.05
N ARG A 46 -9.19 -3.45 -0.70
CA ARG A 46 -8.17 -4.02 0.20
C ARG A 46 -6.74 -3.83 -0.34
N GLY A 47 -5.74 -4.07 0.52
CA GLY A 47 -4.33 -3.99 0.18
C GLY A 47 -3.94 -4.83 -1.04
N ARG A 48 -3.34 -4.21 -2.07
CA ARG A 48 -2.81 -4.88 -3.26
C ARG A 48 -1.48 -4.29 -3.72
N GLY A 49 -0.77 -5.04 -4.58
CA GLY A 49 0.44 -4.60 -5.24
C GLY A 49 1.66 -4.47 -4.31
N GLY A 50 2.77 -4.05 -4.90
CA GLY A 50 4.06 -3.94 -4.21
C GLY A 50 4.10 -2.91 -3.07
N SER A 51 3.27 -1.86 -3.13
CA SER A 51 3.17 -0.84 -2.08
C SER A 51 2.03 -1.06 -1.08
N GLN A 52 1.20 -2.09 -1.27
CA GLN A 52 -0.01 -2.36 -0.48
C GLN A 52 -1.01 -1.19 -0.47
N ILE A 53 -1.33 -0.67 -1.66
CA ILE A 53 -2.34 0.40 -1.79
C ILE A 53 -3.70 -0.08 -1.27
N THR A 54 -4.35 0.75 -0.45
CA THR A 54 -5.58 0.40 0.27
C THR A 54 -6.54 1.58 0.31
N GLY A 55 -7.83 1.33 0.11
CA GLY A 55 -8.92 2.30 0.22
C GLY A 55 -9.27 3.02 -1.09
N ARG A 56 -10.57 3.23 -1.33
CA ARG A 56 -11.14 3.79 -2.56
C ARG A 56 -10.48 5.09 -3.00
N ALA A 57 -10.22 6.03 -2.09
CA ALA A 57 -9.60 7.31 -2.47
C ALA A 57 -8.19 7.13 -3.02
N ASN A 58 -7.42 6.17 -2.48
CA ASN A 58 -6.08 5.88 -2.97
C ASN A 58 -6.14 5.18 -4.33
N TYR A 59 -7.05 4.20 -4.51
CA TYR A 59 -7.28 3.58 -5.82
C TYR A 59 -7.71 4.59 -6.88
N GLN A 60 -8.59 5.55 -6.53
CA GLN A 60 -9.02 6.62 -7.44
C GLN A 60 -7.84 7.50 -7.87
N LYS A 61 -7.01 7.92 -6.91
CA LYS A 61 -5.84 8.76 -7.19
C LYS A 61 -4.81 8.04 -8.05
N LEU A 62 -4.56 6.76 -7.75
CA LEU A 62 -3.66 5.93 -8.55
C LEU A 62 -4.21 5.72 -9.96
N SER A 63 -5.49 5.36 -10.09
CA SER A 63 -6.22 5.22 -11.35
C SER A 63 -6.02 6.43 -12.26
N THR A 64 -6.24 7.63 -11.74
CA THR A 64 -6.02 8.87 -12.50
C THR A 64 -4.56 9.08 -12.90
N THR A 65 -3.61 8.70 -12.04
CA THR A 65 -2.18 8.93 -12.29
C THR A 65 -1.62 8.03 -13.40
N ILE A 66 -2.08 6.78 -13.48
CA ILE A 66 -1.57 5.79 -14.43
C ILE A 66 -2.52 5.53 -15.61
N GLY A 67 -3.70 6.15 -15.62
CA GLY A 67 -4.67 6.00 -16.70
C GLY A 67 -5.35 4.63 -16.77
N LEU A 68 -5.42 3.90 -15.64
CA LEU A 68 -6.12 2.60 -15.53
C LEU A 68 -7.39 2.75 -14.72
N ASP A 69 -8.48 2.07 -15.08
CA ASP A 69 -9.72 2.08 -14.29
C ASP A 69 -9.64 1.10 -13.12
N LEU A 70 -8.91 1.50 -12.07
CA LEU A 70 -8.76 0.70 -10.85
C LEU A 70 -9.98 0.75 -9.94
N ILE A 71 -11.01 1.54 -10.29
CA ILE A 71 -12.28 1.58 -9.55
C ILE A 71 -13.20 0.48 -10.05
N ALA A 72 -13.26 0.28 -11.37
CA ALA A 72 -13.98 -0.83 -11.96
C ALA A 72 -13.23 -2.16 -11.78
N ASP A 73 -11.90 -2.17 -11.93
CA ASP A 73 -11.08 -3.37 -11.78
C ASP A 73 -9.84 -3.14 -10.88
N PRO A 74 -10.01 -3.24 -9.54
CA PRO A 74 -8.92 -3.05 -8.60
C PRO A 74 -7.87 -4.17 -8.65
N ASP A 75 -8.15 -5.33 -9.26
CA ASP A 75 -7.21 -6.45 -9.35
C ASP A 75 -6.10 -6.19 -10.38
N LEU A 76 -6.27 -5.22 -11.29
CA LEU A 76 -5.23 -4.75 -12.20
C LEU A 76 -3.93 -4.36 -11.48
N VAL A 77 -4.01 -3.89 -10.23
CA VAL A 77 -2.83 -3.57 -9.40
C VAL A 77 -1.92 -4.78 -9.19
N ASN A 78 -2.47 -5.99 -9.17
CA ASN A 78 -1.70 -7.23 -9.05
C ASN A 78 -1.31 -7.86 -10.39
N SER A 79 -1.82 -7.32 -11.51
CA SER A 79 -1.51 -7.88 -12.83
C SER A 79 -0.02 -7.76 -13.13
N PRO A 80 0.62 -8.78 -13.73
CA PRO A 80 2.04 -8.70 -14.10
C PRO A 80 2.38 -7.48 -14.98
N ALA A 81 1.42 -7.06 -15.83
CA ALA A 81 1.60 -5.91 -16.72
C ALA A 81 1.71 -4.57 -15.97
N HIS A 82 0.97 -4.41 -14.85
CA HIS A 82 0.86 -3.12 -14.16
C HIS A 82 1.47 -3.11 -12.76
N PHE A 83 1.87 -4.27 -12.21
CA PHE A 83 2.33 -4.40 -10.82
C PHE A 83 3.43 -3.40 -10.45
N LEU A 84 4.49 -3.33 -11.26
CA LEU A 84 5.63 -2.44 -10.99
C LEU A 84 5.26 -0.96 -11.20
N GLU A 85 4.53 -0.66 -12.27
CA GLU A 85 4.07 0.69 -12.57
C GLU A 85 3.20 1.25 -11.44
N CYS A 86 2.23 0.47 -10.96
CA CYS A 86 1.37 0.83 -9.85
C CYS A 86 2.17 1.08 -8.56
N ALA A 87 3.14 0.21 -8.25
CA ALA A 87 3.99 0.35 -7.07
C ALA A 87 4.87 1.61 -7.12
N VAL A 88 5.48 1.90 -8.28
CA VAL A 88 6.29 3.10 -8.48
C VAL A 88 5.43 4.36 -8.42
N ALA A 89 4.27 4.37 -9.08
CA ALA A 89 3.36 5.51 -9.06
C ALA A 89 2.86 5.82 -7.65
N ASP A 90 2.44 4.83 -6.85
CA ASP A 90 2.06 5.06 -5.44
C ASP A 90 3.26 5.56 -4.61
N PHE A 91 4.46 5.01 -4.83
CA PHE A 91 5.68 5.47 -4.15
C PHE A 91 5.97 6.96 -4.41
N VAL A 92 5.84 7.38 -5.67
CA VAL A 92 6.00 8.79 -6.07
C VAL A 92 4.88 9.64 -5.45
N GLN A 93 3.63 9.21 -5.52
CA GLN A 93 2.48 9.92 -4.95
C GLN A 93 2.54 10.06 -3.43
N CYS A 94 3.21 9.13 -2.74
CA CYS A 94 3.50 9.22 -1.32
C CYS A 94 4.59 10.26 -1.01
N GLY A 95 5.25 10.84 -2.02
CA GLY A 95 6.31 11.82 -1.86
C GLY A 95 7.61 11.20 -1.35
N CYS A 96 7.88 9.94 -1.69
CA CYS A 96 9.04 9.23 -1.19
C CYS A 96 10.35 9.62 -1.89
N LEU A 97 10.30 10.21 -3.10
CA LEU A 97 11.49 10.44 -3.93
C LEU A 97 12.60 11.26 -3.24
N PRO A 98 12.34 12.39 -2.56
CA PRO A 98 13.42 13.16 -1.92
C PRO A 98 14.13 12.37 -0.81
N PHE A 99 13.36 11.60 -0.04
CA PHE A 99 13.89 10.76 1.03
C PHE A 99 14.64 9.54 0.48
N ALA A 100 14.15 8.95 -0.60
CA ALA A 100 14.83 7.86 -1.29
C ALA A 100 16.18 8.30 -1.87
N ALA A 101 16.23 9.50 -2.47
CA ALA A 101 17.46 10.09 -2.99
C ALA A 101 18.49 10.37 -1.87
N ALA A 102 18.03 10.72 -0.67
CA ALA A 102 18.86 10.93 0.51
C ALA A 102 19.17 9.64 1.30
N ASP A 103 18.78 8.47 0.81
CA ASP A 103 18.90 7.17 1.50
C ASP A 103 18.18 7.10 2.87
N ASP A 104 17.17 7.94 3.06
CA ASP A 104 16.40 8.07 4.30
C ASP A 104 15.25 7.05 4.36
N SER A 105 15.62 5.80 4.59
CA SER A 105 14.67 4.69 4.75
C SER A 105 13.61 4.92 5.85
N PRO A 106 13.92 5.53 7.02
CA PRO A 106 12.91 5.90 8.01
C PRO A 106 11.81 6.79 7.45
N HIS A 107 12.16 7.90 6.78
CA HIS A 107 11.14 8.78 6.21
C HIS A 107 10.40 8.12 5.06
N VAL A 108 11.07 7.37 4.17
CA VAL A 108 10.37 6.57 3.14
C VAL A 108 9.35 5.62 3.79
N THR A 109 9.72 4.96 4.89
CA THR A 109 8.84 4.03 5.60
C THR A 109 7.65 4.76 6.22
N LEU A 110 7.89 5.92 6.86
CA LEU A 110 6.83 6.76 7.42
C LEU A 110 5.86 7.25 6.33
N ARG A 111 6.37 7.70 5.19
CA ARG A 111 5.55 8.16 4.05
C ARG A 111 4.69 7.04 3.48
N LEU A 112 5.27 5.84 3.33
CA LEU A 112 4.57 4.71 2.74
C LEU A 112 3.66 3.97 3.72
N ASN A 113 3.91 3.99 5.03
CA ASN A 113 3.17 3.16 5.99
C ASN A 113 2.42 3.95 7.06
N GLY A 114 2.63 5.26 7.17
CA GLY A 114 2.11 6.07 8.27
C GLY A 114 2.81 5.81 9.62
N GLY A 115 3.86 4.98 9.65
CA GLY A 115 4.65 4.65 10.83
C GLY A 115 5.91 3.87 10.46
N LEU A 116 6.70 3.47 11.46
CA LEU A 116 8.00 2.80 11.25
C LEU A 116 7.95 1.26 11.31
N ILE A 117 6.75 0.68 11.34
CA ILE A 117 6.56 -0.78 11.37
C ILE A 117 7.23 -1.40 10.12
N GLY A 118 8.07 -2.40 10.35
CA GLY A 118 8.84 -3.11 9.32
C GLY A 118 10.14 -2.41 8.88
N LEU A 119 10.54 -1.27 9.47
CA LEU A 119 11.74 -0.52 9.07
C LEU A 119 13.01 -1.39 9.04
N ALA A 120 13.21 -2.26 10.03
CA ALA A 120 14.37 -3.15 10.09
C ALA A 120 14.46 -4.07 8.86
N GLN A 121 13.34 -4.69 8.47
CA GLN A 121 13.26 -5.54 7.28
C GLN A 121 13.47 -4.74 6.00
N ARG A 122 12.89 -3.53 5.91
CA ARG A 122 13.07 -2.63 4.75
C ARG A 122 14.55 -2.27 4.55
N ARG A 123 15.27 -1.95 5.63
CA ARG A 123 16.72 -1.70 5.59
C ARG A 123 17.51 -2.93 5.14
N ALA A 124 17.18 -4.11 5.67
CA ALA A 124 17.85 -5.35 5.28
C ALA A 124 17.69 -5.66 3.78
N TRP A 125 16.48 -5.48 3.23
CA TRP A 125 16.24 -5.63 1.79
C TRP A 125 16.93 -4.57 0.95
N LEU A 126 16.94 -3.30 1.39
CA LEU A 126 17.60 -2.23 0.66
C LEU A 126 19.11 -2.50 0.49
N VAL A 127 19.78 -2.99 1.53
CA VAL A 127 21.20 -3.39 1.46
C VAL A 127 21.43 -4.45 0.38
N ARG A 128 20.57 -5.48 0.33
CA ARG A 128 20.67 -6.54 -0.69
C ARG A 128 20.48 -6.01 -2.10
N TRP A 129 19.47 -5.17 -2.32
CA TRP A 129 19.20 -4.57 -3.63
C TRP A 129 20.31 -3.64 -4.09
N LYS A 130 20.87 -2.82 -3.20
CA LYS A 130 22.03 -1.97 -3.55
C LYS A 130 23.27 -2.77 -3.92
N ALA A 131 23.48 -3.92 -3.30
CA ALA A 131 24.57 -4.82 -3.68
C ALA A 131 24.32 -5.45 -5.06
N ALA A 132 23.10 -5.92 -5.32
CA ALA A 132 22.73 -6.57 -6.58
C ALA A 132 22.70 -5.59 -7.78
N LEU A 133 22.34 -4.33 -7.54
CA LEU A 133 22.21 -3.29 -8.57
C LEU A 133 23.47 -2.44 -8.73
N ARG A 134 24.55 -2.75 -8.00
CA ARG A 134 25.81 -2.02 -8.15
C ARG A 134 26.32 -2.25 -9.58
N PRO A 135 26.57 -1.19 -10.38
CA PRO A 135 27.15 -1.37 -11.70
C PRO A 135 28.53 -2.05 -11.55
N PRO A 136 28.93 -2.89 -12.53
CA PRO A 136 30.24 -3.51 -12.50
C PRO A 136 31.32 -2.43 -12.40
N SER A 137 32.35 -2.68 -11.58
CA SER A 137 33.50 -1.78 -11.48
C SER A 137 34.15 -1.71 -12.87
N ILE A 138 34.15 -0.54 -13.48
CA ILE A 138 34.94 -0.29 -14.67
C ILE A 138 36.39 -0.17 -14.15
N ALA A 139 37.23 -1.13 -14.52
CA ALA A 139 38.67 -1.11 -14.24
C ALA A 139 39.37 -0.13 -15.17
#